data_AF-A0A954YDU6-F1
#
_entry.id   AF-A0A954YDU6-F1
#
_cell.length_a   1.000
_cell.length_b   1.000
_cell.length_c   1.000
_cell.angle_alpha   90.00
_cell.angle_beta   90.00
_cell.angle_gamma   90.00
#
_symmetry.space_group_name_H-M   'P 1'
#
loop_
_entity.id
_entity.type
_entity.pdbx_description
1 polymer ?
#
loop_
_entity_poly.entity_id
_entity_poly.type
_entity_poly.pdbx_seq_one_letter_code
_entity_poly.pdbx_strand_id
1 'polypeptide(L)'
;MIARTSRVGLAGVFIFASLLGGCVPTTTDSNGNVVPTVDNGTNDSFNSATALAINNDAISLTGSIVAGGDIDMYEIGALSAGDRVVIDVRATSGDLDGVAALFDTNQNMHAFNDDRASDSSNLNPLIDVVVRRDDKYFVGIVAFPGGATTGNYTLTVTITRGVGVPNQSGQIVFLDWNGGQNLRVKNVGTFNLPAFSATDVGINAALTDALKARVAEIIRDRFTGFKLNLMNSDDDAIPAAAHSTVFFGGANTRAFAISEQIDTENEDPSDNAIVFTGSFLAAFQGIPSFEQMATALGNTVSHEVGHLLGLVHTKDCAALMDTSCGNNALLRDQAFKRAQLDDSVFPIGFQDALQLVGWAIGTTDTAQ
;
A
#
# COMPACT_ATOMS: atom_id res chain seq x y z
N MET A 1 5.57 0.02 -4.00
CA MET A 1 6.67 0.17 -3.03
C MET A 1 8.01 -0.01 -3.73
N ILE A 2 8.60 1.08 -4.22
CA ILE A 2 9.90 1.03 -4.90
C ILE A 2 10.95 0.83 -3.81
N ALA A 3 11.61 -0.33 -3.80
CA ALA A 3 12.75 -0.58 -2.92
C ALA A 3 13.80 0.52 -3.13
N ARG A 4 13.83 1.53 -2.25
CA ARG A 4 14.88 2.54 -2.22
C ARG A 4 16.17 1.82 -1.85
N THR A 5 17.09 1.70 -2.79
CA THR A 5 18.45 1.24 -2.48
C THR A 5 19.12 2.32 -1.63
N SER A 6 19.12 2.14 -0.31
CA SER A 6 19.86 2.98 0.63
C SER A 6 21.35 2.97 0.28
N ARG A 7 21.89 4.09 -0.19
CA ARG A 7 23.34 4.30 -0.24
C ARG A 7 23.83 4.56 1.17
N VAL A 8 24.26 3.52 1.87
CA VAL A 8 24.89 3.64 3.19
C VAL A 8 26.30 4.22 3.00
N GLY A 9 26.45 5.52 3.24
CA GLY A 9 27.75 6.13 3.48
C GLY A 9 28.15 5.90 4.94
N LEU A 10 29.21 5.12 5.17
CA LEU A 10 29.79 4.93 6.50
C LEU A 10 30.40 6.26 6.99
N ALA A 11 29.73 6.96 7.90
CA ALA A 11 30.29 8.09 8.63
C ALA A 11 30.50 7.68 10.10
N GLY A 12 31.75 7.76 10.57
CA GLY A 12 32.13 7.41 11.93
C GLY A 12 31.50 8.35 12.96
N VAL A 13 30.82 7.77 13.95
CA VAL A 13 30.17 8.49 15.05
C VAL A 13 31.18 8.73 16.17
N PHE A 14 31.39 10.02 16.51
CA PHE A 14 32.00 10.45 17.76
C PHE A 14 30.90 10.59 18.82
N ILE A 15 30.97 9.82 19.90
CA ILE A 15 30.05 9.93 21.04
C ILE A 15 30.60 10.97 22.02
N PHE A 16 29.93 12.12 22.12
CA PHE A 16 30.12 13.10 23.20
C PHE A 16 28.96 12.97 24.19
N ALA A 17 29.20 12.32 25.33
CA ALA A 17 28.24 12.26 26.41
C ALA A 17 28.31 13.56 27.22
N SER A 18 27.36 14.46 27.02
CA SER A 18 27.15 15.64 27.86
C SER A 18 25.76 15.55 28.52
N LEU A 19 25.75 15.23 29.82
CA LEU A 19 24.56 15.28 30.66
C LEU A 19 24.36 16.74 31.11
N LEU A 20 23.62 17.51 30.31
CA LEU A 20 23.08 18.81 30.72
C LEU A 20 21.59 18.62 31.00
N GLY A 21 21.18 18.86 32.25
CA GLY A 21 19.77 18.91 32.65
C GLY A 21 19.06 20.15 32.12
N GLY A 22 18.89 20.22 30.80
CA GLY A 22 18.11 21.25 30.13
C GLY A 22 16.61 20.99 30.29
N CYS A 23 15.84 22.02 30.64
CA CYS A 23 14.39 21.96 30.51
C CYS A 23 14.03 21.59 29.07
N VAL A 24 13.20 20.56 28.90
CA VAL A 24 12.65 20.21 27.58
C VAL A 24 11.89 21.44 27.09
N PRO A 25 12.28 22.04 25.94
CA PRO A 25 11.57 23.20 25.41
C PRO A 25 10.10 22.82 25.19
N THR A 26 9.19 23.66 25.68
CA THR A 26 7.76 23.50 25.44
C THR A 26 7.51 23.69 23.95
N THR A 27 7.02 22.65 23.29
CA THR A 27 6.57 22.73 21.90
C THR A 27 5.25 23.49 21.88
N THR A 28 5.14 24.45 20.96
CA THR A 28 3.91 25.22 20.75
C THR A 28 3.42 25.02 19.31
N ASP A 29 2.10 24.98 19.12
CA ASP A 29 1.49 24.90 17.80
C ASP A 29 1.65 26.24 17.03
N SER A 30 1.14 26.30 15.80
CA SER A 30 1.18 27.54 14.98
C SER A 30 0.45 28.73 15.61
N ASN A 31 -0.37 28.49 16.64
CA ASN A 31 -1.11 29.50 17.39
C ASN A 31 -0.45 29.83 18.74
N GLY A 32 0.69 29.22 19.08
CA GLY A 32 1.38 29.41 20.35
C GLY A 32 0.83 28.58 21.51
N ASN A 33 -0.11 27.65 21.29
CA ASN A 33 -0.62 26.77 22.33
C ASN A 33 0.39 25.68 22.66
N VAL A 34 0.59 25.39 23.95
CA VAL A 34 1.44 24.26 24.38
C VAL A 34 0.82 22.96 23.86
N VAL A 35 1.60 22.22 23.09
CA VAL A 35 1.21 20.92 22.55
C VAL A 35 1.56 19.86 23.59
N PRO A 36 0.60 19.04 24.05
CA PRO A 36 0.89 18.01 25.04
C PRO A 36 1.84 16.94 24.47
N THR A 37 2.80 16.52 25.28
CA THR A 37 3.56 15.29 25.04
C THR A 37 2.77 14.13 25.62
N VAL A 38 2.33 13.23 24.74
CA VAL A 38 1.39 12.13 25.08
C VAL A 38 2.04 10.77 24.90
N ASP A 39 3.13 10.70 24.13
CA ASP A 39 4.03 9.55 24.08
C ASP A 39 4.64 9.29 25.47
N ASN A 40 4.49 8.05 25.93
CA ASN A 40 4.96 7.57 27.22
C ASN A 40 5.91 6.37 27.10
N GLY A 41 6.29 5.99 25.87
CA GLY A 41 7.12 4.83 25.55
C GLY A 41 6.48 3.48 25.88
N THR A 42 5.15 3.42 26.09
CA THR A 42 4.41 2.19 26.41
C THR A 42 3.19 1.96 25.52
N ASN A 43 2.86 2.89 24.62
CA ASN A 43 1.75 2.85 23.68
C ASN A 43 2.06 2.09 22.38
N ASP A 44 2.77 0.97 22.49
CA ASP A 44 3.31 0.15 21.40
C ASP A 44 2.33 -0.85 20.76
N SER A 45 1.07 -0.87 21.22
CA SER A 45 0.07 -1.83 20.77
C SER A 45 -1.34 -1.26 20.81
N PHE A 46 -2.29 -1.92 20.16
CA PHE A 46 -3.72 -1.56 20.24
C PHE A 46 -4.26 -1.58 21.68
N ASN A 47 -3.76 -2.47 22.55
CA ASN A 47 -4.22 -2.60 23.93
C ASN A 47 -3.60 -1.56 24.88
N SER A 48 -2.44 -1.03 24.51
CA SER A 48 -1.73 0.02 25.25
C SER A 48 -1.87 1.40 24.60
N ALA A 49 -2.69 1.52 23.55
CA ALA A 49 -2.89 2.75 22.81
C ALA A 49 -3.30 3.90 23.72
N THR A 50 -2.66 5.06 23.55
CA THR A 50 -3.00 6.23 24.35
C THR A 50 -4.28 6.87 23.83
N ALA A 51 -5.33 6.92 24.65
CA ALA A 51 -6.58 7.54 24.28
C ALA A 51 -6.45 9.07 24.15
N LEU A 52 -6.84 9.61 23.01
CA LEU A 52 -6.80 11.04 22.72
C LEU A 52 -8.12 11.71 23.09
N ALA A 53 -8.04 12.77 23.89
CA ALA A 53 -9.17 13.65 24.18
C ALA A 53 -9.37 14.65 23.03
N ILE A 54 -9.98 14.21 21.93
CA ILE A 54 -10.27 15.07 20.77
C ILE A 54 -11.37 16.07 21.15
N ASN A 55 -11.01 17.35 21.21
CA ASN A 55 -11.93 18.44 21.53
C ASN A 55 -12.22 19.23 20.25
N ASN A 56 -13.50 19.52 19.97
CA ASN A 56 -13.91 20.23 18.75
C ASN A 56 -13.40 19.57 17.46
N ASP A 57 -13.40 18.23 17.43
CA ASP A 57 -12.99 17.43 16.28
C ASP A 57 -11.54 17.66 15.79
N ALA A 58 -10.66 18.23 16.62
CA ALA A 58 -9.24 18.34 16.32
C ALA A 58 -8.35 18.13 17.55
N ILE A 59 -7.15 17.61 17.34
CA ILE A 59 -6.10 17.54 18.36
C ILE A 59 -4.73 17.67 17.71
N SER A 60 -3.80 18.31 18.42
CA SER A 60 -2.38 18.30 18.09
C SER A 60 -1.59 17.82 19.31
N LEU A 61 -0.60 16.95 19.11
CA LEU A 61 0.27 16.41 20.15
C LEU A 61 1.70 16.24 19.63
N THR A 62 2.65 16.03 20.53
CA THR A 62 4.03 15.61 20.18
C THR A 62 4.32 14.20 20.68
N GLY A 63 5.11 13.47 19.90
CA GLY A 63 5.66 12.15 20.25
C GLY A 63 7.08 11.97 19.75
N SER A 64 7.68 10.82 20.01
CA SER A 64 9.05 10.50 19.60
C SER A 64 9.22 9.04 19.21
N ILE A 65 9.81 8.80 18.04
CA ILE A 65 10.28 7.48 17.66
C ILE A 65 11.74 7.35 18.11
N VAL A 66 11.97 6.61 19.20
CA VAL A 66 13.28 6.57 19.88
C VAL A 66 14.20 5.45 19.40
N ALA A 67 13.65 4.43 18.75
CA ALA A 67 14.40 3.30 18.22
C ALA A 67 13.67 2.59 17.08
N GLY A 68 14.39 1.77 16.31
CA GLY A 68 13.77 0.87 15.35
C GLY A 68 12.86 -0.13 16.06
N GLY A 69 11.60 -0.21 15.63
CA GLY A 69 10.57 -1.05 16.25
C GLY A 69 9.73 -0.35 17.32
N ASP A 70 10.03 0.91 17.63
CA ASP A 70 9.13 1.76 18.42
C ASP A 70 7.84 2.04 17.62
N ILE A 71 6.71 1.88 18.29
CA ILE A 71 5.38 2.06 17.72
C ILE A 71 4.62 3.01 18.64
N ASP A 72 4.12 4.08 18.06
CA ASP A 72 3.24 5.01 18.76
C ASP A 72 1.79 4.77 18.33
N MET A 73 0.97 4.22 19.21
CA MET A 73 -0.45 3.95 18.96
C MET A 73 -1.35 4.89 19.76
N TYR A 74 -2.32 5.50 19.08
CA TYR A 74 -3.26 6.46 19.66
C TYR A 74 -4.71 6.07 19.34
N GLU A 75 -5.59 5.95 20.34
CA GLU A 75 -7.03 5.79 20.11
C GLU A 75 -7.66 7.18 19.85
N ILE A 76 -8.23 7.38 18.67
CA ILE A 76 -8.87 8.66 18.27
C ILE A 76 -10.38 8.67 18.52
N GLY A 77 -10.90 7.61 19.14
CA GLY A 77 -12.30 7.48 19.55
C GLY A 77 -13.21 6.93 18.44
N ALA A 78 -14.52 7.08 18.67
CA ALA A 78 -15.54 6.59 17.75
C ALA A 78 -15.72 7.54 16.56
N LEU A 79 -15.76 6.96 15.37
CA LEU A 79 -16.10 7.63 14.11
C LEU A 79 -17.32 6.96 13.50
N SER A 80 -18.11 7.74 12.78
CA SER A 80 -19.24 7.23 11.99
C SER A 80 -18.85 7.14 10.52
N ALA A 81 -19.46 6.22 9.79
CA ALA A 81 -19.35 6.14 8.35
C ALA A 81 -19.69 7.51 7.72
N GLY A 82 -18.80 8.02 6.88
CA GLY A 82 -18.91 9.35 6.30
C GLY A 82 -18.22 10.44 7.10
N ASP A 83 -17.54 10.15 8.21
CA ASP A 83 -16.61 11.08 8.84
C ASP A 83 -15.29 11.13 8.04
N ARG A 84 -14.78 12.33 7.77
CA ARG A 84 -13.45 12.53 7.16
C ARG A 84 -12.40 12.66 8.25
N VAL A 85 -11.28 11.97 8.11
CA VAL A 85 -10.14 12.03 9.03
C VAL A 85 -8.91 12.48 8.25
N VAL A 86 -8.27 13.54 8.76
CA VAL A 86 -6.97 14.01 8.28
C VAL A 86 -5.93 13.80 9.38
N ILE A 87 -4.87 13.06 9.07
CA ILE A 87 -3.75 12.75 9.96
C ILE A 87 -2.49 13.35 9.33
N ASP A 88 -1.96 14.41 9.94
CA ASP A 88 -0.75 15.11 9.51
C ASP A 88 0.35 14.86 10.55
N VAL A 89 1.34 14.04 10.19
CA VAL A 89 2.54 13.80 11.01
C VAL A 89 3.68 14.60 10.43
N ARG A 90 4.47 15.26 11.28
CA ARG A 90 5.66 16.01 10.85
C ARG A 90 6.84 15.76 11.76
N ALA A 91 7.96 15.29 11.21
CA ALA A 91 9.22 15.24 11.93
C ALA A 91 9.65 16.67 12.32
N THR A 92 10.03 16.84 13.59
CA THR A 92 10.45 18.12 14.18
C THR A 92 11.91 18.09 14.64
N SER A 93 12.50 16.91 14.78
CA SER A 93 13.93 16.72 15.04
C SER A 93 14.38 15.33 14.59
N GLY A 94 15.69 15.10 14.55
CA GLY A 94 16.27 13.82 14.15
C GLY A 94 16.26 13.64 12.63
N ASP A 95 16.29 12.39 12.20
CA ASP A 95 16.25 11.97 10.80
C ASP A 95 15.00 11.13 10.48
N LEU A 96 13.97 11.22 11.34
CA LEU A 96 12.72 10.47 11.22
C LEU A 96 12.13 10.57 9.81
N ASP A 97 12.04 9.41 9.18
CA ASP A 97 11.27 9.09 7.98
C ASP A 97 10.09 8.27 8.50
N GLY A 98 8.91 8.86 8.59
CA GLY A 98 7.81 8.33 9.40
C GLY A 98 6.74 7.67 8.55
N VAL A 99 6.04 6.68 9.11
CA VAL A 99 4.86 6.07 8.50
C VAL A 99 3.68 6.24 9.43
N ALA A 100 2.54 6.66 8.88
CA ALA A 100 1.28 6.72 9.59
C ALA A 100 0.32 5.65 9.04
N ALA A 101 -0.51 5.09 9.91
CA ALA A 101 -1.59 4.19 9.51
C ALA A 101 -2.84 4.40 10.38
N LEU A 102 -4.01 4.26 9.77
CA LEU A 102 -5.33 4.33 10.42
C LEU A 102 -5.92 2.92 10.51
N PHE A 103 -6.31 2.50 11.71
CA PHE A 103 -6.86 1.18 12.00
C PHE A 103 -8.21 1.27 12.70
N ASP A 104 -8.98 0.17 12.64
CA ASP A 104 -10.21 -0.03 13.41
C ASP A 104 -10.02 -0.95 14.64
N THR A 105 -11.11 -1.28 15.34
CA THR A 105 -11.08 -2.20 16.50
C THR A 105 -10.73 -3.64 16.18
N ASN A 106 -10.89 -4.06 14.92
CA ASN A 106 -10.43 -5.35 14.43
C ASN A 106 -8.97 -5.31 13.97
N GLN A 107 -8.27 -4.20 14.21
CA GLN A 107 -6.89 -3.97 13.81
C GLN A 107 -6.71 -4.04 12.29
N ASN A 108 -7.78 -3.85 11.52
CA ASN A 108 -7.68 -3.74 10.08
C ASN A 108 -7.23 -2.32 9.74
N MET A 109 -6.23 -2.21 8.90
CA MET A 109 -5.74 -0.96 8.33
C MET A 109 -6.71 -0.49 7.25
N HIS A 110 -7.11 0.77 7.33
CA HIS A 110 -8.00 1.42 6.35
C HIS A 110 -7.23 2.33 5.42
N ALA A 111 -6.18 2.98 5.94
CA ALA A 111 -5.33 3.87 5.20
C ALA A 111 -3.92 3.86 5.78
N PHE A 112 -2.92 4.12 4.94
CA PHE A 112 -1.54 4.30 5.36
C PHE A 112 -0.87 5.32 4.45
N ASN A 113 0.18 5.96 4.95
CA ASN A 113 1.07 6.77 4.14
C ASN A 113 2.46 6.82 4.79
N ASP A 114 3.52 6.76 3.99
CA ASP A 114 4.91 7.01 4.36
C ASP A 114 5.37 8.42 3.94
N ASP A 115 5.04 8.86 2.72
CA ASP A 115 5.47 10.14 2.17
C ASP A 115 4.29 11.01 1.68
N ARG A 116 4.24 12.28 2.10
CA ARG A 116 3.27 13.24 1.52
C ARG A 116 3.55 13.56 0.06
N ALA A 117 4.81 13.51 -0.37
CA ALA A 117 5.17 13.77 -1.75
C ALA A 117 5.80 12.52 -2.39
N SER A 118 5.20 12.04 -3.47
CA SER A 118 5.63 10.83 -4.17
C SER A 118 7.04 10.92 -4.77
N ASP A 119 7.60 12.13 -4.88
CA ASP A 119 8.96 12.40 -5.37
C ASP A 119 10.01 12.44 -4.25
N SER A 120 9.65 12.01 -3.03
CA SER A 120 10.52 12.00 -1.84
C SER A 120 10.94 13.38 -1.33
N SER A 121 10.41 14.48 -1.88
CA SER A 121 10.74 15.83 -1.40
C SER A 121 10.18 16.13 -0.02
N ASN A 122 9.21 15.34 0.44
CA ASN A 122 8.58 15.46 1.75
C ASN A 122 8.21 14.10 2.33
N LEU A 123 9.06 13.61 3.24
CA LEU A 123 8.95 12.30 3.92
C LEU A 123 8.00 12.30 5.12
N ASN A 124 7.16 13.32 5.24
CA ASN A 124 6.22 13.44 6.34
C ASN A 124 4.88 12.86 5.90
N PRO A 125 4.33 11.82 6.54
CA PRO A 125 3.13 11.19 6.04
C PRO A 125 1.89 12.07 6.23
N LEU A 126 0.92 11.89 5.33
CA LEU A 126 -0.38 12.56 5.35
C LEU A 126 -1.47 11.57 4.96
N ILE A 127 -2.41 11.29 5.85
CA ILE A 127 -3.62 10.53 5.52
C ILE A 127 -4.79 11.49 5.47
N ASP A 128 -5.63 11.36 4.44
CA ASP A 128 -6.86 12.14 4.27
C ASP A 128 -7.93 11.23 3.67
N VAL A 129 -8.78 10.65 4.53
CA VAL A 129 -9.72 9.60 4.12
C VAL A 129 -11.10 9.82 4.73
N VAL A 130 -12.12 9.24 4.11
CA VAL A 130 -13.47 9.16 4.68
C VAL A 130 -13.72 7.75 5.17
N VAL A 131 -13.96 7.58 6.47
CA VAL A 131 -14.20 6.24 7.02
C VAL A 131 -15.55 5.70 6.55
N ARG A 132 -15.61 4.40 6.25
CA ARG A 132 -16.78 3.78 5.60
C ARG A 132 -17.63 2.92 6.54
N ARG A 133 -17.28 2.90 7.83
CA ARG A 133 -17.96 2.14 8.88
C ARG A 133 -17.88 2.87 10.21
N ASP A 134 -18.97 2.73 10.97
CA ASP A 134 -19.02 3.08 12.39
C ASP A 134 -18.10 2.15 13.20
N ASP A 135 -17.06 2.70 13.82
CA ASP A 135 -16.14 1.95 14.67
C ASP A 135 -15.36 2.88 15.60
N LYS A 136 -14.54 2.33 16.50
CA LYS A 136 -13.43 3.07 17.09
C LYS A 136 -12.20 2.94 16.22
N TYR A 137 -11.42 4.01 16.17
CA TYR A 137 -10.25 4.09 15.32
C TYR A 137 -8.98 4.39 16.10
N PHE A 138 -7.87 3.93 15.53
CA PHE A 138 -6.52 4.07 16.07
C PHE A 138 -5.59 4.63 15.00
N VAL A 139 -4.67 5.48 15.42
CA VAL A 139 -3.58 5.99 14.58
C VAL A 139 -2.28 5.38 15.08
N GLY A 140 -1.57 4.68 14.20
CA GLY A 140 -0.24 4.18 14.44
C GLY A 140 0.82 5.01 13.74
N ILE A 141 1.93 5.30 14.42
CA ILE A 141 3.10 5.98 13.88
C ILE A 141 4.34 5.12 14.15
N VAL A 142 5.16 4.91 13.12
CA VAL A 142 6.44 4.19 13.20
C VAL A 142 7.49 4.90 12.35
N ALA A 143 8.77 4.54 12.51
CA ALA A 143 9.77 4.81 11.48
C ALA A 143 9.51 3.94 10.24
N PHE A 144 9.88 4.44 9.06
CA PHE A 144 9.83 3.71 7.80
C PHE A 144 10.47 2.33 7.95
N PRO A 145 9.72 1.24 7.67
CA PRO A 145 10.22 -0.10 7.88
C PRO A 145 11.54 -0.41 7.14
N GLY A 146 12.46 -1.06 7.84
CA GLY A 146 13.82 -1.30 7.36
C GLY A 146 14.75 -0.09 7.44
N GLY A 147 14.21 1.10 7.72
CA GLY A 147 14.95 2.27 8.18
C GLY A 147 15.30 2.17 9.67
N ALA A 148 16.39 2.83 10.07
CA ALA A 148 16.75 3.04 11.47
C ALA A 148 16.60 4.52 11.86
N THR A 149 15.65 5.22 11.22
CA THR A 149 15.41 6.64 11.44
C THR A 149 14.72 6.86 12.79
N THR A 150 15.04 7.97 13.44
CA THR A 150 14.53 8.31 14.78
C THR A 150 14.30 9.80 14.88
N GLY A 151 13.42 10.22 15.77
CA GLY A 151 13.18 11.65 15.95
C GLY A 151 11.86 11.98 16.63
N ASN A 152 11.70 13.25 16.96
CA ASN A 152 10.46 13.78 17.50
C ASN A 152 9.55 14.18 16.36
N TYR A 153 8.24 14.11 16.58
CA TYR A 153 7.25 14.55 15.61
C TYR A 153 6.10 15.31 16.27
N THR A 154 5.37 16.06 15.46
CA THR A 154 4.02 16.55 15.78
C THR A 154 3.01 15.71 15.03
N LEU A 155 1.96 15.26 15.72
CA LEU A 155 0.79 14.62 15.13
C LEU A 155 -0.38 15.61 15.24
N THR A 156 -1.05 15.89 14.13
CA THR A 156 -2.32 16.60 14.09
C THR A 156 -3.39 15.71 13.50
N VAL A 157 -4.48 15.50 14.25
CA VAL A 157 -5.67 14.78 13.78
C VAL A 157 -6.82 15.76 13.68
N THR A 158 -7.45 15.84 12.51
CA THR A 158 -8.66 16.62 12.27
C THR A 158 -9.76 15.71 11.77
N ILE A 159 -10.94 15.80 12.38
CA ILE A 159 -12.13 15.06 11.99
C ILE A 159 -13.15 16.06 11.43
N THR A 160 -13.74 15.76 10.28
CA THR A 160 -14.91 16.48 9.78
C THR A 160 -16.09 15.52 9.76
N ARG A 161 -17.07 15.77 10.63
CA ARG A 161 -18.19 14.85 10.82
C ARG A 161 -19.16 14.87 9.64
N GLY A 162 -19.66 13.69 9.25
CA GLY A 162 -20.80 13.56 8.34
C GLY A 162 -20.61 14.21 6.96
N VAL A 163 -19.41 14.12 6.38
CA VAL A 163 -19.18 14.51 4.97
C VAL A 163 -19.87 13.57 3.98
N GLY A 164 -20.28 12.39 4.45
CA GLY A 164 -20.95 11.35 3.66
C GLY A 164 -19.96 10.32 3.10
N VAL A 165 -20.40 9.08 2.93
CA VAL A 165 -19.56 8.02 2.37
C VAL A 165 -19.38 8.25 0.86
N PRO A 166 -18.15 8.33 0.33
CA PRO A 166 -17.93 8.49 -1.11
C PRO A 166 -18.55 7.33 -1.88
N ASN A 167 -19.22 7.65 -2.99
CA ASN A 167 -19.77 6.63 -3.87
C ASN A 167 -18.65 5.76 -4.43
N GLN A 168 -18.86 4.44 -4.43
CA GLN A 168 -17.99 3.51 -5.14
C GLN A 168 -18.16 3.69 -6.65
N SER A 169 -17.06 3.89 -7.36
CA SER A 169 -17.00 3.77 -8.82
C SER A 169 -16.39 2.44 -9.18
N GLY A 170 -17.08 1.65 -10.01
CA GLY A 170 -16.45 0.46 -10.58
C GLY A 170 -15.17 0.83 -11.35
N GLN A 171 -14.25 -0.12 -11.51
CA GLN A 171 -12.97 0.11 -12.17
C GLN A 171 -12.87 -0.65 -13.49
N ILE A 172 -12.32 0.00 -14.51
CA ILE A 172 -11.93 -0.66 -15.75
C ILE A 172 -10.44 -0.97 -15.66
N VAL A 173 -10.07 -2.23 -15.86
CA VAL A 173 -8.68 -2.64 -16.01
C VAL A 173 -8.46 -3.14 -17.42
N PHE A 174 -7.52 -2.53 -18.13
CA PHE A 174 -7.11 -2.89 -19.47
C PHE A 174 -5.78 -3.66 -19.44
N LEU A 175 -5.80 -4.91 -19.89
CA LEU A 175 -4.60 -5.73 -20.05
C LEU A 175 -3.97 -5.44 -21.41
N ASP A 176 -2.82 -4.76 -21.43
CA ASP A 176 -2.11 -4.44 -22.67
C ASP A 176 -1.01 -5.46 -22.97
N TRP A 177 -1.37 -6.44 -23.79
CA TRP A 177 -0.47 -7.49 -24.26
C TRP A 177 0.51 -7.02 -25.33
N ASN A 178 0.27 -5.87 -25.96
CA ASN A 178 1.10 -5.39 -27.08
C ASN A 178 2.41 -4.76 -26.61
N GLY A 179 2.54 -4.47 -25.32
CA GLY A 179 3.68 -3.73 -24.79
C GLY A 179 3.68 -2.27 -25.28
N GLY A 180 4.85 -1.65 -25.39
CA GLY A 180 4.94 -0.24 -25.79
C GLY A 180 6.35 0.31 -25.87
N GLN A 181 6.49 1.48 -26.48
CA GLN A 181 7.76 2.23 -26.58
C GLN A 181 7.65 3.55 -25.81
N ASN A 182 8.71 3.91 -25.10
CA ASN A 182 8.78 5.08 -24.23
C ASN A 182 7.61 5.17 -23.24
N LEU A 183 7.17 4.00 -22.76
CA LEU A 183 6.08 3.86 -21.82
C LEU A 183 6.51 4.46 -20.50
N ARG A 184 5.83 5.51 -20.05
CA ARG A 184 6.14 6.19 -18.80
C ARG A 184 5.13 5.81 -17.74
N VAL A 185 5.61 5.10 -16.72
CA VAL A 185 4.87 4.87 -15.48
C VAL A 185 5.37 5.91 -14.47
N LYS A 186 4.48 6.75 -13.97
CA LYS A 186 4.83 7.81 -13.02
C LYS A 186 5.50 7.19 -11.79
N ASN A 187 6.43 7.92 -11.17
CA ASN A 187 7.22 7.47 -10.01
C ASN A 187 8.12 6.23 -10.24
N VAL A 188 7.90 5.43 -11.29
CA VAL A 188 8.63 4.19 -11.57
C VAL A 188 9.70 4.39 -12.64
N GLY A 189 9.35 4.92 -13.82
CA GLY A 189 10.33 5.16 -14.88
C GLY A 189 9.77 5.10 -16.31
N THR A 190 10.68 4.96 -17.27
CA THR A 190 10.37 4.81 -18.69
C THR A 190 10.87 3.47 -19.21
N PHE A 191 9.99 2.77 -19.94
CA PHE A 191 10.20 1.39 -20.37
C PHE A 191 9.94 1.23 -21.87
N ASN A 192 10.65 0.27 -22.45
CA ASN A 192 10.32 -0.28 -23.76
C ASN A 192 9.97 -1.75 -23.54
N LEU A 193 8.70 -2.08 -23.71
CA LEU A 193 8.17 -3.42 -23.45
C LEU A 193 7.85 -4.07 -24.81
N PRO A 194 8.43 -5.23 -25.15
CA PRO A 194 7.96 -6.00 -26.29
C PRO A 194 6.54 -6.51 -26.03
N ALA A 195 5.83 -6.89 -27.09
CA ALA A 195 4.58 -7.60 -26.96
C ALA A 195 4.80 -8.92 -26.20
N PHE A 196 3.83 -9.29 -25.36
CA PHE A 196 3.86 -10.51 -24.58
C PHE A 196 3.88 -11.75 -25.47
N SER A 197 4.74 -12.70 -25.12
CA SER A 197 4.79 -14.03 -25.71
C SER A 197 4.86 -15.09 -24.61
N ALA A 198 4.21 -16.25 -24.81
CA ALA A 198 4.38 -17.40 -23.92
C ALA A 198 5.86 -17.82 -23.78
N THR A 199 6.71 -17.53 -24.75
CA THR A 199 8.16 -17.80 -24.67
C THR A 199 8.85 -16.98 -23.59
N ASP A 200 8.31 -15.81 -23.22
CA ASP A 200 8.86 -14.95 -22.17
C ASP A 200 8.85 -15.64 -20.81
N VAL A 201 7.98 -16.64 -20.64
CA VAL A 201 7.82 -17.42 -19.42
C VAL A 201 8.17 -18.91 -19.62
N GLY A 202 8.87 -19.24 -20.72
CA GLY A 202 9.33 -20.61 -20.98
C GLY A 202 8.26 -21.57 -21.49
N ILE A 203 7.11 -21.06 -21.92
CA ILE A 203 6.02 -21.83 -22.54
C ILE A 203 6.13 -21.74 -24.08
N ASN A 204 5.64 -22.75 -24.80
CA ASN A 204 5.66 -22.76 -26.25
C ASN A 204 4.88 -21.55 -26.83
N ALA A 205 5.46 -20.84 -27.81
CA ALA A 205 4.85 -19.69 -28.47
C ALA A 205 3.43 -19.94 -29.00
N ALA A 206 3.14 -21.17 -29.45
CA ALA A 206 1.81 -21.56 -29.94
C ALA A 206 0.72 -21.56 -28.85
N LEU A 207 1.10 -21.45 -27.58
CA LEU A 207 0.19 -21.37 -26.44
C LEU A 207 0.03 -19.93 -25.91
N THR A 208 0.54 -18.92 -26.61
CA THR A 208 0.44 -17.51 -26.16
C THR A 208 -1.00 -17.08 -25.93
N ASP A 209 -1.89 -17.29 -26.90
CA ASP A 209 -3.29 -16.88 -26.78
C ASP A 209 -4.02 -17.65 -25.68
N ALA A 210 -3.75 -18.96 -25.56
CA ALA A 210 -4.30 -19.79 -24.50
C ALA A 210 -3.85 -19.32 -23.11
N LEU A 211 -2.57 -18.93 -22.98
CA LEU A 211 -2.02 -18.41 -21.72
C LEU A 211 -2.64 -17.06 -21.36
N LYS A 212 -2.76 -16.13 -22.31
CA LYS A 212 -3.45 -14.83 -22.10
C LYS A 212 -4.89 -15.03 -21.63
N ALA A 213 -5.64 -15.90 -22.31
CA ALA A 213 -7.02 -16.19 -21.96
C ALA A 213 -7.15 -16.77 -20.55
N ARG A 214 -6.27 -17.72 -20.18
CA ARG A 214 -6.25 -18.33 -18.85
C ARG A 214 -5.88 -17.34 -17.75
N VAL A 215 -4.91 -16.45 -17.99
CA VAL A 215 -4.56 -15.37 -17.06
C VAL A 215 -5.76 -14.44 -16.84
N ALA A 216 -6.43 -14.02 -17.92
CA ALA A 216 -7.62 -13.19 -17.83
C ALA A 216 -8.78 -13.87 -17.07
N GLU A 217 -8.99 -15.18 -17.26
CA GLU A 217 -9.96 -15.97 -16.47
C GLU A 217 -9.64 -15.94 -14.98
N ILE A 218 -8.38 -16.20 -14.60
CA ILE A 218 -7.96 -16.20 -13.20
C ILE A 218 -8.20 -14.83 -12.55
N ILE A 219 -7.90 -13.73 -13.26
CA ILE A 219 -8.16 -12.37 -12.76
C ILE A 219 -9.67 -12.16 -12.55
N ARG A 220 -10.51 -12.53 -13.53
CA ARG A 220 -11.99 -12.44 -13.38
C ARG A 220 -12.48 -13.25 -12.19
N ASP A 221 -11.93 -14.45 -11.96
CA ASP A 221 -12.28 -15.27 -10.81
C ASP A 221 -11.90 -14.59 -9.49
N ARG A 222 -10.72 -13.95 -9.39
CA ARG A 222 -10.28 -13.23 -8.17
C ARG A 222 -11.14 -12.02 -7.85
N PHE A 223 -11.64 -11.34 -8.87
CA PHE A 223 -12.51 -10.17 -8.74
C PHE A 223 -14.00 -10.48 -8.89
N THR A 224 -14.38 -11.75 -8.89
CA THR A 224 -15.79 -12.15 -8.94
C THR A 224 -16.54 -11.55 -7.75
N GLY A 225 -17.65 -10.88 -8.03
CA GLY A 225 -18.45 -10.20 -7.03
C GLY A 225 -18.15 -8.71 -6.88
N PHE A 226 -17.07 -8.18 -7.47
CA PHE A 226 -16.74 -6.76 -7.46
C PHE A 226 -17.10 -6.06 -8.78
N LYS A 227 -17.28 -4.74 -8.77
CA LYS A 227 -17.54 -3.97 -10.00
C LYS A 227 -16.25 -3.68 -10.78
N LEU A 228 -15.51 -4.74 -11.12
CA LEU A 228 -14.34 -4.67 -11.98
C LEU A 228 -14.71 -5.12 -13.40
N ASN A 229 -14.44 -4.28 -14.39
CA ASN A 229 -14.57 -4.60 -15.80
C ASN A 229 -13.18 -4.87 -16.39
N LEU A 230 -12.90 -6.14 -16.73
CA LEU A 230 -11.63 -6.55 -17.29
C LEU A 230 -11.69 -6.60 -18.82
N MET A 231 -10.87 -5.77 -19.47
CA MET A 231 -10.74 -5.65 -20.92
C MET A 231 -9.31 -5.97 -21.35
N ASN A 232 -9.08 -6.25 -22.64
CA ASN A 232 -7.72 -6.56 -23.11
C ASN A 232 -7.45 -6.16 -24.56
N SER A 233 -6.17 -5.97 -24.88
CA SER A 233 -5.74 -5.43 -26.18
C SER A 233 -5.90 -6.36 -27.39
N ASP A 234 -6.19 -7.65 -27.19
CA ASP A 234 -6.44 -8.58 -28.31
C ASP A 234 -7.90 -8.51 -28.77
N ASP A 235 -8.84 -8.34 -27.82
CA ASP A 235 -10.28 -8.40 -28.08
C ASP A 235 -10.95 -7.01 -28.11
N ASP A 236 -10.37 -6.03 -27.42
CA ASP A 236 -11.00 -4.74 -27.17
C ASP A 236 -10.14 -3.57 -27.70
N ALA A 237 -10.83 -2.49 -28.06
CA ALA A 237 -10.16 -1.20 -28.19
C ALA A 237 -9.79 -0.66 -26.80
N ILE A 238 -8.72 0.12 -26.71
CA ILE A 238 -8.34 0.84 -25.48
C ILE A 238 -9.56 1.65 -24.98
N PRO A 239 -9.97 1.51 -23.71
CA PRO A 239 -11.13 2.21 -23.20
C PRO A 239 -10.98 3.73 -23.31
N ALA A 240 -12.06 4.40 -23.76
CA ALA A 240 -12.09 5.87 -23.80
C ALA A 240 -12.35 6.50 -22.43
N ALA A 241 -12.94 5.73 -21.49
CA ALA A 241 -13.13 6.12 -20.10
C ALA A 241 -11.81 5.97 -19.31
N ALA A 242 -11.72 6.60 -18.13
CA ALA A 242 -10.59 6.38 -17.22
C ALA A 242 -10.47 4.89 -16.86
N HIS A 243 -9.26 4.37 -16.93
CA HIS A 243 -8.96 2.96 -16.73
C HIS A 243 -7.50 2.77 -16.33
N SER A 244 -7.25 1.78 -15.49
CA SER A 244 -5.90 1.34 -15.20
C SER A 244 -5.39 0.47 -16.33
N THR A 245 -4.10 0.58 -16.65
CA THR A 245 -3.47 -0.31 -17.63
C THR A 245 -2.43 -1.20 -16.97
N VAL A 246 -2.52 -2.50 -17.21
CA VAL A 246 -1.47 -3.47 -16.86
C VAL A 246 -0.73 -3.86 -18.13
N PHE A 247 0.52 -3.42 -18.24
CA PHE A 247 1.39 -3.72 -19.37
C PHE A 247 2.16 -5.01 -19.14
N PHE A 248 2.39 -5.76 -20.21
CA PHE A 248 3.17 -7.00 -20.18
C PHE A 248 4.43 -6.89 -21.02
N GLY A 249 5.52 -7.50 -20.54
CA GLY A 249 6.73 -7.70 -21.33
C GLY A 249 8.02 -7.33 -20.60
N GLY A 250 9.15 -7.59 -21.26
CA GLY A 250 10.47 -7.25 -20.74
C GLY A 250 10.88 -8.09 -19.52
N ALA A 251 11.94 -7.68 -18.84
CA ALA A 251 12.44 -8.35 -17.65
C ALA A 251 12.96 -7.33 -16.64
N ASN A 252 12.88 -7.66 -15.35
CA ASN A 252 13.44 -6.88 -14.27
C ASN A 252 14.13 -7.82 -13.27
N THR A 253 15.39 -7.57 -12.95
CA THR A 253 16.18 -8.45 -12.07
C THR A 253 15.78 -8.37 -10.60
N ARG A 254 14.90 -7.44 -10.23
CA ARG A 254 14.50 -7.17 -8.84
C ARG A 254 13.02 -7.42 -8.56
N ALA A 255 12.18 -7.55 -9.60
CA ALA A 255 10.74 -7.64 -9.42
C ALA A 255 10.07 -8.44 -10.56
N PHE A 256 8.96 -9.10 -10.22
CA PHE A 256 8.04 -9.68 -11.22
C PHE A 256 7.13 -8.63 -11.82
N ALA A 257 6.75 -7.64 -11.02
CA ALA A 257 5.88 -6.58 -11.44
C ALA A 257 6.08 -5.34 -10.56
N ILE A 258 5.60 -4.19 -11.05
CA ILE A 258 5.62 -2.92 -10.33
C ILE A 258 4.36 -2.13 -10.69
N SER A 259 3.62 -1.70 -9.67
CA SER A 259 2.54 -0.70 -9.78
C SER A 259 3.08 0.72 -9.61
N GLU A 260 2.44 1.67 -10.29
CA GLU A 260 2.72 3.11 -10.23
C GLU A 260 2.73 3.64 -8.79
N GLN A 261 1.72 3.26 -8.02
CA GLN A 261 1.52 3.62 -6.62
C GLN A 261 0.50 2.67 -5.98
N ILE A 262 0.21 2.92 -4.69
CA ILE A 262 -0.92 2.29 -4.01
C ILE A 262 -2.06 3.31 -3.99
N ASP A 263 -3.10 3.06 -4.78
CA ASP A 263 -4.19 4.00 -5.04
C ASP A 263 -5.32 3.80 -4.04
N THR A 264 -5.16 4.37 -2.85
CA THR A 264 -6.11 4.22 -1.75
C THR A 264 -7.50 4.69 -2.19
N GLU A 265 -8.50 3.80 -2.08
CA GLU A 265 -9.88 4.03 -2.53
C GLU A 265 -10.07 4.26 -4.05
N ASN A 266 -9.11 3.88 -4.89
CA ASN A 266 -9.18 4.06 -6.35
C ASN A 266 -9.39 5.55 -6.74
N GLU A 267 -8.58 6.45 -6.15
CA GLU A 267 -8.61 7.90 -6.38
C GLU A 267 -8.07 8.27 -7.78
N ASP A 268 -7.08 7.55 -8.29
CA ASP A 268 -6.56 7.68 -9.66
C ASP A 268 -6.89 6.43 -10.49
N PRO A 269 -8.09 6.37 -11.11
CA PRO A 269 -8.49 5.24 -11.94
C PRO A 269 -7.65 5.10 -13.22
N SER A 270 -6.63 5.93 -13.45
CA SER A 270 -5.73 5.88 -14.61
C SER A 270 -4.31 5.40 -14.28
N ASP A 271 -4.08 4.92 -13.07
CA ASP A 271 -2.78 4.37 -12.66
C ASP A 271 -2.39 3.11 -13.45
N ASN A 272 -1.08 2.88 -13.55
CA ASN A 272 -0.53 1.83 -14.40
C ASN A 272 0.30 0.82 -13.62
N ALA A 273 0.38 -0.40 -14.13
CA ALA A 273 1.31 -1.42 -13.64
C ALA A 273 2.04 -2.10 -14.79
N ILE A 274 3.20 -2.70 -14.49
CA ILE A 274 3.97 -3.51 -15.45
C ILE A 274 4.19 -4.89 -14.84
N VAL A 275 3.92 -5.94 -15.62
CA VAL A 275 4.34 -7.32 -15.33
C VAL A 275 5.51 -7.69 -16.24
N PHE A 276 6.68 -7.88 -15.64
CA PHE A 276 7.93 -8.24 -16.30
C PHE A 276 7.97 -9.75 -16.57
N THR A 277 7.34 -10.18 -17.65
CA THR A 277 7.13 -11.59 -17.98
C THR A 277 8.45 -12.37 -18.12
N GLY A 278 9.50 -11.75 -18.65
CA GLY A 278 10.84 -12.34 -18.73
C GLY A 278 11.48 -12.68 -17.38
N SER A 279 11.02 -12.06 -16.28
CA SER A 279 11.50 -12.38 -14.93
C SER A 279 11.10 -13.78 -14.45
N PHE A 280 10.09 -14.40 -15.06
CA PHE A 280 9.53 -15.69 -14.62
C PHE A 280 10.36 -16.91 -15.06
N LEU A 281 11.19 -16.80 -16.11
CA LEU A 281 11.92 -17.93 -16.74
C LEU A 281 12.77 -18.75 -15.78
N ALA A 282 13.39 -18.11 -14.78
CA ALA A 282 14.30 -18.74 -13.84
C ALA A 282 13.90 -18.49 -12.37
N ALA A 283 12.66 -18.06 -12.16
CA ALA A 283 12.17 -17.63 -10.85
C ALA A 283 11.82 -18.78 -9.90
N PHE A 284 11.50 -19.95 -10.46
CA PHE A 284 10.91 -21.07 -9.72
C PHE A 284 11.92 -22.21 -9.55
N GLN A 285 11.71 -23.04 -8.52
CA GLN A 285 12.62 -24.17 -8.23
C GLN A 285 12.56 -25.30 -9.27
N GLY A 286 11.63 -25.24 -10.22
CA GLY A 286 11.50 -26.17 -11.34
C GLY A 286 10.72 -25.52 -12.48
N ILE A 287 10.63 -26.19 -13.62
CA ILE A 287 9.86 -25.72 -14.79
C ILE A 287 8.37 -25.82 -14.45
N PRO A 288 7.64 -24.69 -14.34
CA PRO A 288 6.20 -24.75 -14.06
C PRO A 288 5.45 -25.38 -15.24
N SER A 289 4.37 -26.09 -14.93
CA SER A 289 3.38 -26.47 -15.94
C SER A 289 2.67 -25.24 -16.51
N PHE A 290 1.93 -25.43 -17.61
CA PHE A 290 1.11 -24.38 -18.21
C PHE A 290 0.16 -23.74 -17.17
N GLU A 291 -0.60 -24.54 -16.44
CA GLU A 291 -1.53 -24.02 -15.42
C GLU A 291 -0.80 -23.29 -14.30
N GLN A 292 0.32 -23.83 -13.80
CA GLN A 292 1.09 -23.16 -12.75
C GLN A 292 1.65 -21.81 -13.21
N MET A 293 2.08 -21.69 -14.47
CA MET A 293 2.55 -20.42 -15.01
C MET A 293 1.40 -19.44 -15.22
N ALA A 294 0.24 -19.91 -15.69
CA ALA A 294 -0.96 -19.09 -15.81
C ALA A 294 -1.42 -18.58 -14.43
N THR A 295 -1.41 -19.44 -13.40
CA THR A 295 -1.67 -19.07 -12.00
C THR A 295 -0.68 -18.02 -11.50
N ALA A 296 0.62 -18.19 -11.76
CA ALA A 296 1.62 -17.23 -11.32
C ALA A 296 1.44 -15.84 -11.95
N LEU A 297 1.19 -15.79 -13.27
CA LEU A 297 0.89 -14.55 -13.97
C LEU A 297 -0.43 -13.94 -13.49
N GLY A 298 -1.49 -14.74 -13.36
CA GLY A 298 -2.81 -14.28 -12.90
C GLY A 298 -2.78 -13.74 -11.47
N ASN A 299 -2.06 -14.40 -10.55
CA ASN A 299 -1.84 -13.91 -9.20
C ASN A 299 -1.03 -12.61 -9.21
N THR A 300 0.06 -12.55 -9.98
CA THR A 300 0.90 -11.34 -10.07
C THR A 300 0.10 -10.15 -10.61
N VAL A 301 -0.66 -10.33 -11.70
CA VAL A 301 -1.51 -9.26 -12.23
C VAL A 301 -2.57 -8.84 -11.22
N SER A 302 -3.24 -9.79 -10.57
CA SER A 302 -4.27 -9.48 -9.58
C SER A 302 -3.69 -8.78 -8.33
N HIS A 303 -2.45 -9.09 -7.96
CA HIS A 303 -1.69 -8.41 -6.91
C HIS A 303 -1.44 -6.94 -7.28
N GLU A 304 -0.93 -6.68 -8.49
CA GLU A 304 -0.72 -5.30 -8.95
C GLU A 304 -2.03 -4.54 -9.04
N VAL A 305 -3.09 -5.13 -9.60
CA VAL A 305 -4.42 -4.52 -9.59
C VAL A 305 -4.89 -4.24 -8.15
N GLY A 306 -4.55 -5.10 -7.19
CA GLY A 306 -4.76 -4.85 -5.77
C GLY A 306 -4.12 -3.53 -5.31
N HIS A 307 -2.86 -3.25 -5.68
CA HIS A 307 -2.22 -1.97 -5.39
C HIS A 307 -2.92 -0.79 -6.05
N LEU A 308 -3.33 -0.92 -7.31
CA LEU A 308 -4.13 0.08 -8.03
C LEU A 308 -5.52 0.30 -7.43
N LEU A 309 -5.91 -0.50 -6.42
CA LEU A 309 -7.15 -0.37 -5.66
C LEU A 309 -6.90 -0.10 -4.17
N GLY A 310 -5.66 0.25 -3.81
CA GLY A 310 -5.32 0.70 -2.46
C GLY A 310 -4.86 -0.41 -1.51
N LEU A 311 -4.68 -1.64 -1.99
CA LEU A 311 -4.17 -2.72 -1.17
C LEU A 311 -2.66 -2.62 -0.97
N VAL A 312 -2.20 -3.07 0.20
CA VAL A 312 -0.80 -3.17 0.58
C VAL A 312 -0.35 -4.62 0.70
N HIS A 313 0.96 -4.82 0.82
CA HIS A 313 1.53 -6.12 1.08
C HIS A 313 1.11 -6.71 2.44
N THR A 314 1.01 -8.04 2.46
CA THR A 314 0.66 -8.86 3.61
C THR A 314 1.65 -10.02 3.75
N LYS A 315 1.61 -10.75 4.86
CA LYS A 315 2.48 -11.90 5.13
C LYS A 315 1.70 -13.19 5.42
N ASP A 316 1.05 -13.72 4.39
CA ASP A 316 0.31 -14.98 4.42
C ASP A 316 0.33 -15.60 3.03
N CYS A 317 1.05 -16.72 2.82
CA CYS A 317 1.24 -17.29 1.48
C CYS A 317 -0.07 -17.57 0.69
N ALA A 318 -1.21 -17.70 1.36
CA ALA A 318 -2.51 -17.92 0.71
C ALA A 318 -3.24 -16.61 0.35
N ALA A 319 -2.79 -15.48 0.90
CA ALA A 319 -3.29 -14.16 0.55
C ALA A 319 -2.69 -13.70 -0.78
N LEU A 320 -3.52 -13.07 -1.60
CA LEU A 320 -3.09 -12.54 -2.91
C LEU A 320 -2.05 -11.43 -2.78
N MET A 321 -2.13 -10.64 -1.70
CA MET A 321 -1.20 -9.54 -1.43
C MET A 321 0.06 -10.01 -0.66
N ASP A 322 0.38 -11.30 -0.65
CA ASP A 322 1.54 -11.81 0.08
C ASP A 322 2.86 -11.42 -0.57
N THR A 323 3.83 -11.03 0.25
CA THR A 323 5.23 -10.84 -0.16
C THR A 323 6.22 -11.65 0.67
N SER A 324 5.74 -12.38 1.67
CA SER A 324 6.61 -13.06 2.63
C SER A 324 7.08 -14.43 2.15
N CYS A 325 6.35 -15.04 1.22
CA CYS A 325 6.64 -16.38 0.74
C CYS A 325 7.49 -16.36 -0.54
N GLY A 326 8.33 -17.40 -0.70
CA GLY A 326 9.18 -17.50 -1.89
C GLY A 326 8.36 -17.68 -3.17
N ASN A 327 8.97 -17.38 -4.32
CA ASN A 327 8.33 -17.34 -5.65
C ASN A 327 7.41 -18.52 -5.97
N ASN A 328 7.71 -19.74 -5.50
CA ASN A 328 6.87 -20.92 -5.72
C ASN A 328 5.44 -20.79 -5.13
N ALA A 329 5.20 -19.85 -4.20
CA ALA A 329 3.87 -19.55 -3.71
C ALA A 329 2.95 -19.01 -4.82
N LEU A 330 3.51 -18.27 -5.80
CA LEU A 330 2.77 -17.77 -6.96
C LEU A 330 2.24 -18.91 -7.85
N LEU A 331 2.84 -20.10 -7.80
CA LEU A 331 2.38 -21.27 -8.58
C LEU A 331 1.11 -21.93 -8.00
N ARG A 332 0.53 -21.39 -6.94
CA ARG A 332 -0.63 -21.92 -6.23
C ARG A 332 -1.75 -20.89 -6.21
N ASP A 333 -2.97 -21.35 -5.99
CA ASP A 333 -4.09 -20.44 -5.80
C ASP A 333 -3.88 -19.54 -4.58
N GLN A 334 -4.07 -18.24 -4.81
CA GLN A 334 -4.11 -17.20 -3.79
C GLN A 334 -5.43 -16.45 -3.94
N ALA A 335 -5.92 -15.84 -2.86
CA ALA A 335 -7.17 -15.11 -2.88
C ALA A 335 -7.10 -13.84 -2.03
N PHE A 336 -7.99 -12.88 -2.31
CA PHE A 336 -8.23 -11.80 -1.38
C PHE A 336 -8.78 -12.36 -0.07
N LYS A 337 -8.16 -11.97 1.04
CA LYS A 337 -8.56 -12.37 2.38
C LYS A 337 -8.02 -11.36 3.39
N ARG A 338 -8.48 -11.49 4.62
CA ARG A 338 -7.84 -10.83 5.76
C ARG A 338 -6.50 -11.51 6.08
N ALA A 339 -5.43 -10.74 6.12
CA ALA A 339 -4.07 -11.22 6.40
C ALA A 339 -3.26 -10.19 7.20
N GLN A 340 -2.25 -10.65 7.91
CA GLN A 340 -1.36 -9.75 8.67
C GLN A 340 -0.58 -8.86 7.69
N LEU A 341 -0.36 -7.60 8.05
CA LEU A 341 0.49 -6.70 7.26
C LEU A 341 1.92 -7.24 7.18
N ASP A 342 2.55 -7.06 6.01
CA ASP A 342 3.97 -7.32 5.86
C ASP A 342 4.75 -6.27 6.68
N ASP A 343 5.89 -6.68 7.26
CA ASP A 343 6.68 -5.79 8.11
C ASP A 343 7.22 -4.59 7.32
N SER A 344 7.33 -4.69 6.00
CA SER A 344 7.68 -3.57 5.11
C SER A 344 6.60 -2.49 4.99
N VAL A 345 5.36 -2.77 5.41
CA VAL A 345 4.24 -1.81 5.39
C VAL A 345 4.05 -1.22 6.78
N PHE A 346 3.73 -2.06 7.75
CA PHE A 346 3.53 -1.67 9.14
C PHE A 346 3.70 -2.93 10.02
N PRO A 347 4.39 -2.83 11.18
CA PRO A 347 4.79 -4.02 11.96
C PRO A 347 3.64 -4.80 12.62
N ILE A 348 2.47 -4.19 12.79
CA ILE A 348 1.29 -4.77 13.44
C ILE A 348 0.01 -4.49 12.66
N GLY A 349 -1.04 -5.26 12.95
CA GLY A 349 -2.34 -5.11 12.31
C GLY A 349 -2.52 -6.00 11.08
N PHE A 350 -3.65 -5.81 10.41
CA PHE A 350 -4.12 -6.65 9.32
C PHE A 350 -4.61 -5.79 8.16
N GLN A 351 -4.62 -6.35 6.97
CA GLN A 351 -5.41 -5.84 5.86
C GLN A 351 -6.58 -6.78 5.63
N ASP A 352 -7.79 -6.24 5.51
CA ASP A 352 -8.96 -6.98 5.02
C ASP A 352 -9.20 -6.65 3.54
N ALA A 353 -8.55 -7.41 2.65
CA ALA A 353 -8.51 -7.08 1.23
C ALA A 353 -9.90 -7.10 0.57
N LEU A 354 -10.80 -8.01 0.99
CA LEU A 354 -12.16 -8.08 0.43
C LEU A 354 -12.96 -6.83 0.80
N GLN A 355 -12.84 -6.36 2.04
CA GLN A 355 -13.49 -5.15 2.49
C GLN A 355 -12.96 -3.91 1.75
N LEU A 356 -11.64 -3.76 1.64
CA LEU A 356 -11.02 -2.60 1.00
C LEU A 356 -11.32 -2.54 -0.51
N VAL A 357 -11.25 -3.67 -1.24
CA VAL A 357 -11.65 -3.71 -2.66
C VAL A 357 -13.14 -3.39 -2.80
N GLY A 358 -13.98 -3.92 -1.90
CA GLY A 358 -15.39 -3.58 -1.84
C GLY A 358 -15.64 -2.09 -1.61
N TRP A 359 -14.81 -1.42 -0.81
CA TRP A 359 -14.89 0.02 -0.58
C TRP A 359 -14.40 0.86 -1.76
N ALA A 360 -13.33 0.44 -2.43
CA ALA A 360 -12.78 1.13 -3.58
C ALA A 360 -13.76 1.08 -4.76
N ILE A 361 -14.18 -0.12 -5.16
CA ILE A 361 -14.91 -0.30 -6.44
C ILE A 361 -16.34 -0.79 -6.28
N GLY A 362 -16.77 -1.15 -5.07
CA GLY A 362 -18.11 -1.67 -4.82
C GLY A 362 -18.28 -3.13 -5.22
N THR A 363 -19.38 -3.71 -4.75
CA THR A 363 -19.77 -5.09 -5.06
C THR A 363 -20.91 -5.12 -6.08
N THR A 364 -21.00 -6.22 -6.83
CA THR A 364 -22.14 -6.56 -7.67
C THR A 364 -23.26 -7.15 -6.81
N ASP A 365 -24.52 -7.01 -7.23
CA ASP A 365 -25.68 -7.50 -6.47
C ASP A 365 -25.65 -9.02 -6.22
N THR A 366 -24.83 -9.77 -6.96
CA THR A 366 -24.60 -11.21 -6.81
C THR A 366 -23.64 -11.60 -5.67
N ALA A 367 -23.04 -10.64 -4.96
CA ALA A 367 -21.98 -10.87 -3.98
C ALA A 367 -22.43 -10.86 -2.50
N GLN A 368 -23.73 -10.91 -2.21
CA GLN A 368 -24.27 -10.99 -0.85
C GLN A 368 -24.38 -12.40 -0.30
#